data_AF-A0A355RFC4-F1
#
_entry.id   AF-A0A355RFC4-F1
#
_cell.length_a   1.000
_cell.length_b   1.000
_cell.length_c   1.000
_cell.angle_alpha   90.00
_cell.angle_beta   90.00
_cell.angle_gamma   90.00
#
_symmetry.space_group_name_H-M   'P 1'
#
loop_
_entity.id
_entity.type
_entity.pdbx_description
1 polymer ?
#
loop_
_entity_poly.entity_id
_entity_poly.type
_entity_poly.pdbx_seq_one_letter_code
_entity_poly.pdbx_strand_id
1 'polypeptide(L)'
;HVSTATLLAEISQVRKNGYALDQEEFMDDMVAIAVPVTDPKNRYIAALAFHGPTQRMNIPDAIKSKDLLQSAARRISESLFA
;
A
#
# COMPACT_ATOMS: atom_id res chain seq x y z
N HIS A 1 8.75 -8.52 -8.30
CA HIS A 1 8.29 -9.21 -9.55
C HIS A 1 9.37 -9.35 -10.60
N VAL A 2 9.44 -10.51 -11.28
CA VAL A 2 10.43 -10.78 -12.35
C VAL A 2 9.83 -10.89 -13.76
N SER A 3 8.51 -10.74 -13.91
CA SER A 3 7.82 -10.78 -15.20
C SER A 3 6.64 -9.82 -15.25
N THR A 4 6.26 -9.39 -16.45
CA THR A 4 5.06 -8.57 -16.66
C THR A 4 3.79 -9.29 -16.19
N ALA A 5 3.69 -10.61 -16.42
CA ALA A 5 2.51 -11.38 -16.04
C ALA A 5 2.29 -11.40 -14.51
N THR A 6 3.36 -11.63 -13.74
CA THR A 6 3.28 -11.64 -12.27
C THR A 6 2.96 -10.26 -11.71
N LEU A 7 3.53 -9.20 -12.29
CA LEU A 7 3.24 -7.82 -11.90
C LEU A 7 1.77 -7.44 -12.17
N LEU A 8 1.23 -7.79 -13.35
CA LEU A 8 -0.17 -7.51 -13.69
C LEU A 8 -1.16 -8.28 -12.80
N ALA A 9 -0.81 -9.52 -12.44
CA ALA A 9 -1.59 -10.31 -11.49
C ALA A 9 -1.63 -9.63 -10.12
N GLU A 10 -0.48 -9.14 -9.62
CA GLU A 10 -0.44 -8.42 -8.35
C GLU A 10 -1.22 -7.11 -8.41
N ILE A 11 -1.06 -6.28 -9.45
CA ILE A 11 -1.83 -5.03 -9.60
C ILE A 11 -3.34 -5.31 -9.52
N SER A 12 -3.81 -6.41 -10.12
CA SER A 12 -5.20 -6.83 -10.04
C SER A 12 -5.62 -7.16 -8.61
N GLN A 13 -4.75 -7.84 -7.86
CA GLN A 13 -4.97 -8.16 -6.46
C GLN A 13 -4.94 -6.92 -5.55
N VAL A 14 -4.01 -5.99 -5.79
CA VAL A 14 -3.91 -4.69 -5.11
C VAL A 14 -5.20 -3.89 -5.29
N ARG A 15 -5.72 -3.82 -6.52
CA ARG A 15 -7.00 -3.15 -6.80
C ARG A 15 -8.17 -3.78 -6.04
N LYS A 16 -8.21 -5.11 -5.95
CA LYS A 16 -9.25 -5.85 -5.22
C LYS A 16 -9.14 -5.64 -3.70
N ASN A 17 -7.92 -5.61 -3.17
CA ASN A 17 -7.66 -5.54 -1.73
C ASN A 17 -7.71 -4.12 -1.17
N GLY A 18 -7.40 -3.12 -2.00
CA GLY A 18 -7.29 -1.72 -1.62
C GLY A 18 -5.98 -1.37 -0.89
N TYR A 19 -4.96 -2.22 -1.00
CA TYR A 19 -3.60 -2.01 -0.49
C TYR A 19 -2.58 -2.81 -1.30
N ALA A 20 -1.32 -2.37 -1.28
CA ALA A 20 -0.16 -3.07 -1.83
C ALA A 20 0.79 -3.49 -0.70
N LEU A 21 1.58 -4.53 -0.95
CA LEU A 21 2.62 -5.01 -0.05
C LEU A 21 3.94 -5.02 -0.79
N ASP A 22 5.01 -4.58 -0.12
CA ASP A 22 6.37 -4.89 -0.50
C ASP A 22 6.81 -6.09 0.35
N GLN A 23 7.19 -7.18 -0.32
CA GLN A 23 7.60 -8.44 0.30
C GLN A 23 9.08 -8.68 0.01
N GLU A 24 9.93 -7.79 0.55
CA GLU A 24 11.38 -7.82 0.35
C GLU A 24 11.76 -7.63 -1.13
N GLU A 25 10.94 -6.94 -1.92
CA GLU A 25 11.19 -6.72 -3.34
C GLU A 25 12.15 -5.55 -3.58
N PHE A 26 12.20 -4.59 -2.65
CA PHE A 26 13.13 -3.45 -2.71
C PHE A 26 14.40 -3.69 -1.88
N MET A 27 14.27 -4.30 -0.70
CA MET A 27 15.37 -4.57 0.22
C MET A 27 15.08 -5.84 1.00
N ASP A 28 16.07 -6.73 1.04
CA ASP A 28 16.02 -7.94 1.88
C ASP A 28 15.75 -7.57 3.35
N ASP A 29 15.03 -8.44 4.07
CA ASP A 29 14.62 -8.24 5.46
C ASP A 29 13.75 -7.00 5.71
N MET A 30 13.14 -6.40 4.69
CA MET A 30 12.21 -5.28 4.83
C MET A 30 10.87 -5.56 4.15
N VAL A 31 9.79 -5.24 4.84
CA VAL A 31 8.44 -5.27 4.28
C VAL A 31 7.79 -3.90 4.36
N ALA A 32 6.83 -3.65 3.47
CA ALA A 32 6.01 -2.45 3.49
C ALA A 32 4.54 -2.76 3.20
N ILE A 33 3.67 -1.85 3.64
CA ILE A 33 2.28 -1.80 3.20
C ILE A 33 1.97 -0.38 2.72
N ALA A 34 1.21 -0.28 1.64
CA ALA A 34 0.78 0.99 1.07
C ALA A 34 -0.73 1.00 0.76
N VAL A 35 -1.37 2.16 0.92
CA VAL A 35 -2.77 2.40 0.52
C VAL A 35 -2.83 3.59 -0.43
N PRO A 36 -3.81 3.65 -1.34
CA PRO A 36 -3.93 4.77 -2.26
C PRO A 36 -4.48 6.02 -1.54
N VAL A 37 -3.93 7.17 -1.88
CA VAL A 37 -4.58 8.47 -1.72
C VAL A 37 -5.26 8.77 -3.05
N THR A 38 -6.57 9.00 -3.03
CA THR A 38 -7.38 9.30 -4.23
C THR A 38 -7.98 10.70 -4.17
N ASP A 39 -8.23 11.31 -5.34
CA ASP A 39 -8.90 12.61 -5.41
C ASP A 39 -10.43 12.44 -5.24
N PRO A 40 -11.23 13.52 -5.21
CA PRO A 40 -12.70 13.41 -5.10
C PRO A 40 -13.37 12.65 -6.26
N LYS A 41 -12.68 12.48 -7.39
CA LYS A 41 -13.11 11.67 -8.55
C LYS A 41 -12.58 10.24 -8.48
N ASN A 42 -12.03 9.83 -7.34
CA ASN A 42 -11.43 8.53 -7.07
C ASN A 42 -10.23 8.19 -7.98
N ARG A 43 -9.53 9.19 -8.52
CA ARG A 43 -8.29 9.01 -9.28
C ARG A 43 -7.12 8.89 -8.33
N TYR A 44 -6.25 7.92 -8.55
CA TYR A 44 -5.00 7.76 -7.80
C TYR A 44 -4.07 8.96 -8.04
N ILE A 45 -3.55 9.56 -6.95
CA ILE A 45 -2.61 10.69 -7.03
C ILE A 45 -1.34 10.45 -6.21
N ALA A 46 -1.41 9.62 -5.17
CA ALA A 46 -0.28 9.29 -4.31
C ALA A 46 -0.57 7.99 -3.56
N ALA A 47 0.43 7.45 -2.87
CA ALA A 47 0.28 6.36 -1.93
C ALA A 47 0.81 6.78 -0.55
N LEU A 48 0.11 6.36 0.51
CA LEU A 48 0.61 6.43 1.87
C LEU A 48 1.15 5.05 2.24
N ALA A 49 2.42 4.98 2.61
CA ALA A 49 3.09 3.73 2.95
C ALA A 49 3.90 3.86 4.24
N PHE A 50 4.10 2.75 4.93
CA PHE A 50 5.16 2.60 5.92
C PHE A 50 5.89 1.27 5.71
N HIS A 51 7.17 1.25 6.08
CA HIS A 51 8.05 0.09 5.96
C HIS A 51 8.73 -0.20 7.28
N GLY A 52 9.13 -1.45 7.47
CA GLY A 52 9.85 -1.88 8.66
C GLY A 52 10.59 -3.18 8.42
N PRO A 53 11.60 -3.48 9.26
CA PRO A 53 12.33 -4.72 9.17
C PRO A 53 11.44 -5.91 9.57
N THR A 54 11.59 -7.05 8.88
CA THR A 54 10.77 -8.27 9.05
C THR A 54 10.73 -8.77 10.49
N GLN A 55 11.79 -8.52 11.27
CA GLN A 55 11.89 -8.92 12.67
C GLN A 55 10.93 -8.16 13.60
N ARG A 56 10.44 -6.98 13.19
CA ARG A 56 9.50 -6.15 13.97
C ARG A 56 8.14 -5.96 13.30
N MET A 57 8.05 -6.25 12.02
CA MET A 57 6.86 -6.07 11.21
C MET A 57 6.79 -7.21 10.20
N ASN A 58 5.84 -8.13 10.39
CA ASN A 58 5.53 -9.16 9.39
C ASN A 58 4.30 -8.73 8.56
N ILE A 59 4.06 -9.43 7.45
CA ILE A 59 2.96 -9.12 6.52
C ILE A 59 1.57 -9.18 7.19
N PRO A 60 1.20 -10.22 7.97
CA PRO A 60 -0.07 -10.23 8.68
C PRO A 60 -0.28 -9.01 9.60
N ASP A 61 0.75 -8.59 10.33
CA ASP A 61 0.69 -7.42 11.21
C ASP A 61 0.62 -6.11 10.43
N ALA A 62 1.31 -6.02 9.30
CA ALA A 62 1.19 -4.90 8.37
C ALA A 62 -0.26 -4.74 7.87
N ILE A 63 -0.90 -5.85 7.47
CA ILE A 63 -2.28 -5.86 6.99
C ILE A 63 -3.27 -5.39 8.08
N LYS A 64 -3.03 -5.70 9.36
CA LYS A 64 -3.87 -5.20 10.48
C LYS A 64 -3.89 -3.67 10.56
N SER A 65 -2.86 -2.99 10.02
CA SER A 65 -2.77 -1.53 10.00
C SER A 65 -3.51 -0.89 8.82
N LYS A 66 -4.08 -1.68 7.91
CA LYS A 66 -4.75 -1.22 6.69
C LYS A 66 -5.80 -0.12 6.96
N ASP A 67 -6.71 -0.34 7.91
CA ASP A 67 -7.83 0.58 8.11
C ASP A 67 -7.37 1.94 8.68
N LEU A 68 -6.32 1.91 9.52
CA LEU A 68 -5.65 3.11 10.01
C LEU A 68 -5.00 3.88 8.86
N LEU A 69 -4.25 3.18 8.00
CA LEU A 69 -3.64 3.73 6.80
C LEU A 69 -4.68 4.36 5.87
N GLN A 70 -5.79 3.66 5.60
CA GLN A 70 -6.86 4.17 4.73
C GLN A 70 -7.52 5.42 5.31
N SER A 71 -7.73 5.45 6.63
CA SER A 71 -8.25 6.63 7.32
C SER A 71 -7.28 7.82 7.23
N ALA A 72 -5.98 7.57 7.39
CA ALA A 72 -4.95 8.59 7.22
C ALA A 72 -4.85 9.09 5.76
N ALA A 73 -4.92 8.19 4.78
CA ALA A 73 -4.93 8.54 3.36
C ALA A 73 -6.16 9.38 2.98
N ARG A 74 -7.33 9.10 3.55
CA ARG A 74 -8.52 9.95 3.40
C ARG A 74 -8.29 11.37 3.93
N ARG A 75 -7.69 11.51 5.12
CA ARG A 75 -7.37 12.83 5.69
C ARG A 75 -6.37 13.62 4.83
N ILE A 76 -5.41 12.93 4.21
CA ILE A 76 -4.48 13.54 3.25
C ILE A 76 -5.25 14.01 2.01
N SER A 77 -6.13 13.17 1.45
CA SER A 77 -6.99 13.54 0.32
C SER A 77 -7.83 14.77 0.62
N GLU A 78 -8.50 14.79 1.78
CA GLU A 78 -9.29 15.94 2.24
C GLU A 78 -8.43 17.20 2.36
N SER A 79 -7.19 17.09 2.86
CA SER A 79 -6.29 18.25 2.97
C SER A 79 -5.76 18.77 1.62
N LEU A 80 -5.66 17.90 0.62
CA LEU A 80 -5.13 18.25 -0.71
C LEU A 80 -6.20 18.78 -1.68
N PHE A 81 -7.48 18.42 -1.47
CA PHE A 81 -8.55 18.67 -2.43
C PHE A 81 -9.82 19.29 -1.83
N ALA A 82 -9.83 19.67 -0.54
CA ALA A 82 -10.86 20.52 0.05
C ALA A 82 -10.71 21.99 -0.35
#